data_AF-A0A1H0VF24-F1
#
_entry.id   AF-A0A1H0VF24-F1
#
_cell.length_a   1.000
_cell.length_b   1.000
_cell.length_c   1.000
_cell.angle_alpha   90.00
_cell.angle_beta   90.00
_cell.angle_gamma   90.00
#
_symmetry.space_group_name_H-M   'P 1'
#
loop_
_entity.id
_entity.type
_entity.pdbx_description
1 polymer ?
#
loop_
_entity_poly.entity_id
_entity_poly.type
_entity_poly.pdbx_seq_one_letter_code
_entity_poly.pdbx_strand_id
1 'polypeptide(L)'
;MTAASRSCAGSAGQTRGARQKPKLGVVVAIDETLFHCGKAIHRAQLWASEFHLDWRNLPTSGRMKAAVLGWSEAQASEADTHHAHAVRHGLY
;
A
#
# COMPACT_ATOMS: atom_id res chain seq x y z
N MET A 1 2.96 16.20 10.60
CA MET A 1 3.17 14.83 11.13
C MET A 1 4.41 14.27 10.49
N THR A 2 5.46 14.07 11.29
CA THR A 2 6.79 13.64 10.84
C THR A 2 6.72 12.22 10.30
N ALA A 3 6.88 12.05 8.98
CA ALA A 3 7.15 10.75 8.40
C ALA A 3 8.52 10.30 8.91
N ALA A 4 8.54 9.31 9.80
CA ALA A 4 9.77 8.65 10.18
C ALA A 4 10.34 7.98 8.92
N SER A 5 11.30 8.66 8.28
CA SER A 5 12.15 8.06 7.26
C SER A 5 12.91 6.94 7.94
N ARG A 6 12.41 5.71 7.80
CA ARG A 6 13.22 4.54 8.09
C ARG A 6 14.33 4.57 7.05
N SER A 7 15.51 4.97 7.47
CA SER A 7 16.69 4.74 6.65
C SER A 7 16.74 3.23 6.43
N CYS A 8 16.84 2.82 5.18
CA CYS A 8 17.33 1.49 4.86
C CYS A 8 18.82 1.48 5.24
N ALA A 9 19.13 1.49 6.55
CA ALA A 9 20.44 1.16 7.05
C ALA A 9 20.67 -0.30 6.65
N GLY A 10 21.67 -0.50 5.80
CA GLY A 10 21.83 -1.74 5.04
C GLY A 10 21.86 -2.99 5.91
N SER A 11 20.92 -3.88 5.68
CA SER A 11 21.19 -5.31 5.77
C SER A 11 21.36 -5.81 4.34
N ALA A 12 22.63 -5.93 3.93
CA ALA A 12 23.03 -6.68 2.75
C ALA A 12 22.46 -8.11 2.86
N GLY A 13 21.31 -8.35 2.25
CA GLY A 13 20.54 -9.58 2.39
C GLY A 13 19.77 -9.93 1.13
N GLN A 14 20.50 -10.51 0.18
CA GLN A 14 20.04 -11.51 -0.79
C GLN A 14 19.08 -11.06 -1.91
N THR A 15 19.67 -10.59 -3.02
CA THR A 15 19.16 -10.93 -4.35
C THR A 15 19.75 -12.30 -4.75
N ARG A 16 18.88 -13.28 -5.04
CA ARG A 16 19.25 -14.58 -5.61
C ARG A 16 19.81 -14.36 -7.03
N GLY A 17 21.13 -14.38 -7.17
CA GLY A 17 21.83 -14.31 -8.45
C GLY A 17 23.18 -13.62 -8.28
N ALA A 18 24.26 -14.34 -8.57
CA ALA A 18 25.68 -13.95 -8.51
C ALA A 18 25.98 -12.47 -8.20
N ARG A 19 26.36 -12.23 -6.93
CA ARG A 19 27.29 -11.24 -6.31
C ARG A 19 27.90 -10.08 -7.12
N GLN A 20 27.24 -9.51 -8.13
CA GLN A 20 27.66 -8.26 -8.75
C GLN A 20 27.16 -7.10 -7.89
N LYS A 21 28.06 -6.20 -7.47
CA LYS A 21 27.64 -4.96 -6.81
C LYS A 21 26.77 -4.15 -7.80
N PRO A 22 25.60 -3.64 -7.38
CA PRO A 22 24.78 -2.79 -8.24
C PRO A 22 25.60 -1.62 -8.74
N LYS A 23 25.54 -1.34 -10.05
CA LYS A 23 26.22 -0.17 -10.64
C LYS A 23 25.58 1.15 -10.17
N LEU A 24 24.32 1.11 -9.74
CA LEU A 24 23.54 2.24 -9.27
C LEU A 24 22.44 1.76 -8.32
N GLY A 25 22.21 2.51 -7.24
CA GLY A 25 21.02 2.41 -6.41
C GLY A 25 20.29 3.75 -6.43
N VAL A 26 18.96 3.71 -6.60
CA VAL A 26 18.11 4.91 -6.56
C VAL A 26 17.17 4.80 -5.36
N VAL A 27 17.12 5.84 -4.54
CA VAL A 27 16.14 5.97 -3.47
C VAL A 27 14.96 6.75 -4.02
N VAL A 28 13.77 6.14 -4.00
CA VAL A 28 12.53 6.76 -4.45
C VAL A 28 11.68 7.06 -3.23
N ALA A 29 11.31 8.33 -3.05
CA ALA A 29 10.25 8.71 -2.13
C ALA A 29 8.91 8.48 -2.86
N ILE A 30 8.00 7.77 -2.20
CA ILE A 30 6.65 7.56 -2.72
C ILE A 30 5.72 8.45 -1.91
N ASP A 31 5.13 9.44 -2.55
CA ASP A 31 4.16 10.35 -1.91
C ASP A 31 2.75 9.73 -1.89
N GLU A 32 2.36 9.04 -2.96
CA GLU A 32 1.02 8.45 -3.09
C GLU A 32 1.05 7.09 -3.82
N THR A 33 0.18 6.16 -3.40
CA THR A 33 -0.06 4.89 -4.08
C THR A 33 -1.53 4.71 -4.38
N LEU A 34 -1.89 4.64 -5.66
CA LEU A 34 -3.27 4.41 -6.09
C LEU A 34 -3.50 2.91 -6.34
N PHE A 35 -4.31 2.29 -5.50
CA PHE A 35 -4.64 0.87 -5.62
C PHE A 35 -5.83 0.68 -6.57
N HIS A 36 -5.60 0.16 -7.77
CA HIS A 36 -6.67 -0.07 -8.74
C HIS A 36 -6.67 -1.48 -9.35
N CYS A 37 -5.54 -2.14 -9.58
CA CYS A 37 -5.54 -3.37 -10.37
C CYS A 37 -5.13 -4.61 -9.57
N GLY A 38 -5.83 -5.74 -9.79
CA GLY A 38 -5.42 -7.06 -9.30
C GLY A 38 -4.02 -7.48 -9.78
N LYS A 39 -3.52 -6.91 -10.88
CA LYS A 39 -2.13 -7.09 -11.33
C LYS A 39 -1.09 -6.55 -10.35
N ALA A 40 -1.43 -5.53 -9.55
CA ALA A 40 -0.55 -5.03 -8.50
C ALA A 40 -0.37 -6.07 -7.38
N ILE A 41 -1.47 -6.72 -6.96
CA ILE A 41 -1.46 -7.81 -5.97
C ILE A 41 -0.52 -8.94 -6.42
N HIS A 42 -0.59 -9.32 -7.70
CA HIS A 42 0.23 -10.39 -8.25
C HIS A 42 1.73 -10.03 -8.33
N ARG A 43 2.06 -8.80 -8.76
CA ARG A 43 3.45 -8.34 -8.87
C ARG A 43 4.09 -8.08 -7.51
N ALA A 44 3.32 -7.63 -6.53
CA ALA A 44 3.76 -7.41 -5.17
C ALA A 44 3.71 -8.67 -4.29
N GLN A 45 3.29 -9.82 -4.86
CA GLN A 45 3.14 -11.10 -4.15
C GLN A 45 2.23 -11.04 -2.91
N LEU A 46 1.31 -10.08 -2.85
CA LEU A 46 0.40 -9.88 -1.72
C LEU A 46 -0.65 -11.01 -1.57
N TRP A 47 -0.65 -11.99 -2.47
CA TRP A 47 -1.44 -13.21 -2.36
C TRP A 47 -0.79 -14.23 -1.42
N ALA A 48 0.54 -14.20 -1.26
CA ALA A 48 1.29 -15.12 -0.41
C ALA A 48 1.30 -14.62 1.05
N SER A 49 1.11 -15.52 2.00
CA SER A 49 0.83 -15.17 3.41
C SER A 49 2.01 -14.47 4.08
N GLU A 50 3.23 -14.78 3.68
CA GLU A 50 4.45 -14.12 4.15
C GLU A 50 4.53 -12.63 3.77
N PHE A 51 3.73 -12.18 2.79
CA PHE A 51 3.62 -10.79 2.36
C PHE A 51 2.29 -10.14 2.78
N HIS A 52 1.46 -10.83 3.56
CA HIS A 52 0.23 -10.24 4.10
C HIS A 52 0.58 -9.18 5.14
N LEU A 53 0.09 -7.97 4.91
CA LEU A 53 0.20 -6.88 5.86
C LEU A 53 -0.95 -6.99 6.86
N ASP A 54 -0.71 -6.60 8.12
CA ASP A 54 -1.81 -6.42 9.07
C ASP A 54 -2.74 -5.34 8.53
N TRP A 55 -4.00 -5.72 8.30
CA TRP A 55 -5.02 -4.85 7.74
C TRP A 55 -5.22 -3.56 8.56
N ARG A 56 -4.94 -3.61 9.88
CA ARG A 56 -5.03 -2.43 10.77
C ARG A 56 -3.99 -1.36 10.45
N ASN A 57 -2.91 -1.74 9.77
CA ASN A 57 -1.85 -0.83 9.35
C ASN A 57 -2.11 -0.22 7.96
N LEU A 58 -3.16 -0.66 7.26
CA LEU A 58 -3.53 -0.14 5.95
C LEU A 58 -4.61 0.94 6.08
N PRO A 59 -4.58 1.98 5.24
CA PRO A 59 -5.66 2.95 5.18
C PRO A 59 -6.94 2.28 4.65
N THR A 60 -8.08 2.72 5.18
CA THR A 60 -9.40 2.31 4.66
C THR A 60 -9.65 2.93 3.29
N SER A 61 -10.63 2.40 2.56
CA SER A 61 -11.01 2.91 1.23
C SER A 61 -11.43 4.38 1.26
N GLY A 62 -12.17 4.79 2.28
CA GLY A 62 -12.61 6.14 2.53
C GLY A 62 -11.45 7.07 2.86
N ARG A 63 -10.51 6.62 3.70
CA ARG A 63 -9.28 7.39 4.00
C ARG A 63 -8.40 7.58 2.77
N MET A 64 -8.26 6.55 1.93
CA MET A 64 -7.56 6.68 0.65
C MET A 64 -8.25 7.69 -0.27
N LYS A 65 -9.58 7.63 -0.39
CA LYS A 65 -10.36 8.61 -1.18
C LYS A 65 -10.22 10.03 -0.63
N ALA A 66 -10.24 10.19 0.69
CA ALA A 66 -10.11 11.49 1.32
C ALA A 66 -8.75 12.13 1.07
N ALA A 67 -7.66 11.35 1.13
CA ALA A 67 -6.33 11.82 0.79
C ALA A 67 -6.24 12.32 -0.66
N VAL A 68 -6.80 11.56 -1.61
CA VAL A 68 -6.73 11.87 -3.04
C VAL A 68 -7.67 13.01 -3.45
N LEU A 69 -8.87 13.06 -2.88
CA LEU A 69 -9.94 13.98 -3.31
C LEU A 69 -10.11 15.19 -2.38
N GLY A 70 -9.28 15.30 -1.33
CA GLY A 70 -9.39 16.36 -0.33
C GLY A 70 -10.68 16.29 0.50
N TRP A 71 -11.22 15.09 0.75
CA TRP A 71 -12.46 14.94 1.52
C TRP A 71 -12.21 15.05 3.03
N SER A 72 -13.26 15.44 3.75
CA SER A 72 -13.29 15.43 5.22
C SER A 72 -13.34 14.01 5.78
N GLU A 73 -13.01 13.87 7.07
CA GLU A 73 -13.11 12.59 7.79
C GLU A 73 -14.55 12.05 7.81
N ALA A 74 -15.56 12.94 7.88
CA ALA A 74 -16.96 12.54 7.83
C ALA A 74 -17.31 11.86 6.49
N GLN A 75 -16.87 12.46 5.37
CA GLN A 75 -17.04 11.88 4.04
C GLN A 75 -16.24 10.57 3.88
N ALA A 76 -15.07 10.46 4.51
CA ALA A 76 -14.29 9.21 4.52
C ALA A 76 -15.06 8.08 5.24
N SER A 77 -15.61 8.37 6.42
CA SER A 77 -16.37 7.39 7.22
C SER A 77 -17.65 6.93 6.52
N GLU A 78 -18.36 7.85 5.86
CA GLU A 78 -19.53 7.51 5.04
C GLU A 78 -19.13 6.62 3.85
N ALA A 79 -18.03 6.95 3.17
CA ALA A 79 -17.52 6.14 2.06
C ALA A 79 -17.12 4.73 2.50
N ASP A 80 -16.52 4.56 3.69
CA ASP A 80 -16.18 3.26 4.23
C ASP A 80 -17.42 2.43 4.60
N THR A 81 -18.45 3.06 5.16
CA THR A 81 -19.73 2.40 5.46
C THR A 81 -20.39 1.91 4.17
N HIS A 82 -20.47 2.78 3.17
CA HIS A 82 -20.99 2.41 1.85
C HIS A 82 -20.16 1.30 1.21
N HIS A 83 -18.83 1.39 1.26
CA HIS A 83 -17.93 0.38 0.71
C HIS A 83 -18.14 -0.98 1.36
N ALA A 84 -18.20 -1.05 2.70
CA ALA A 84 -18.41 -2.28 3.45
C ALA A 84 -19.76 -2.96 3.14
N HIS A 85 -20.81 -2.17 2.91
CA HIS A 85 -22.11 -2.70 2.47
C HIS A 85 -22.02 -3.21 1.03
N ALA A 86 -21.52 -2.39 0.10
CA ALA A 86 -21.47 -2.71 -1.32
C ALA A 86 -20.67 -4.00 -1.61
N VAL A 87 -19.52 -4.19 -0.96
CA VAL A 87 -18.69 -5.39 -1.18
C VAL A 87 -19.34 -6.68 -0.64
N ARG A 88 -20.26 -6.59 0.33
CA ARG A 88 -20.93 -7.75 0.92
C ARG A 88 -22.27 -8.06 0.27
N HIS A 89 -22.98 -7.03 -0.19
CA HIS A 89 -24.39 -7.13 -0.58
C HIS A 89 -24.68 -6.64 -2.01
N GLY A 90 -23.74 -5.96 -2.68
CA GLY A 90 -23.98 -5.29 -3.96
C GLY A 90 -23.07 -5.75 -5.10
N LEU A 91 -22.35 -6.87 -4.92
CA LEU A 91 -21.47 -7.40 -5.97
C LEU A 91 -22.16 -8.35 -6.96
N TYR A 92 -23.40 -8.79 -6.68
CA TYR A 92 -24.24 -9.60 -7.58
C TYR A 92 -25.72 -9.41 -7.26
#